data_AF-A0A9X6NGF5-F1
#
_entry.id   AF-A0A9X6NGF5-F1
#
_cell.length_a   1.000
_cell.length_b   1.000
_cell.length_c   1.000
_cell.angle_alpha   90.00
_cell.angle_beta   90.00
_cell.angle_gamma   90.00
#
_symmetry.space_group_name_H-M   'P 1'
#
loop_
_entity.id
_entity.type
_entity.pdbx_description
1 polymer ?
#
loop_
_entity_poly.entity_id
_entity_poly.type
_entity_poly.pdbx_seq_one_letter_code
_entity_poly.pdbx_strand_id
1 'polypeptide(L)'
;MSFQSLIVGCIHVFFGITLIGLQIACFIMEAYWNQIGLLYVKWFAPGAWLGGFILITGIMGIVHGCNYGRGGSKTGCIRGLRTWIIAFNIVVVVQSVIMLAQTIRFQMLYPGRLIADCTVYQAELWIYNYDTPYCEAKNKITVMGLIMGAVACFEAIFALAGAIIVREADNEFIRRG
;
A
#
# COMPACT_ATOMS: atom_id res chain seq x y z
N MET A 1 13.29 -22.34 5.35
CA MET A 1 12.10 -21.51 5.61
C MET A 1 12.38 -20.14 6.26
N SER A 2 13.48 -19.91 7.02
CA SER A 2 13.72 -18.60 7.68
C SER A 2 14.14 -17.44 6.76
N PHE A 3 14.84 -17.75 5.65
CA PHE A 3 15.34 -16.72 4.73
C PHE A 3 14.24 -16.12 3.85
N GLN A 4 13.25 -16.92 3.44
CA GLN A 4 12.11 -16.46 2.64
C GLN A 4 11.22 -15.49 3.43
N SER A 5 10.93 -15.77 4.71
CA SER A 5 10.16 -14.83 5.56
C SER A 5 10.91 -13.52 5.82
N LEU A 6 12.25 -13.56 5.87
CA LEU A 6 13.08 -12.36 6.00
C LEU A 6 12.99 -11.49 4.74
N ILE A 7 13.15 -12.07 3.56
CA ILE A 7 13.04 -11.35 2.27
C ILE A 7 11.66 -10.72 2.14
N VAL A 8 10.59 -11.50 2.36
CA VAL A 8 9.21 -11.01 2.29
C VAL A 8 8.98 -9.89 3.30
N GLY A 9 9.50 -10.02 4.53
CA GLY A 9 9.45 -8.96 5.53
C GLY A 9 10.12 -7.66 5.10
N CYS A 10 11.32 -7.73 4.49
CA CYS A 10 12.01 -6.56 3.96
C CYS A 10 11.24 -5.90 2.81
N ILE A 11 10.63 -6.70 1.93
CA ILE A 11 9.80 -6.20 0.82
C ILE A 11 8.59 -5.43 1.36
N HIS A 12 7.88 -5.99 2.34
CA HIS A 12 6.77 -5.30 3.00
C HIS A 12 7.23 -3.97 3.63
N VAL A 13 8.34 -3.96 4.38
CA VAL A 13 8.86 -2.71 4.97
C VAL A 13 9.13 -1.65 3.90
N PHE A 14 9.75 -2.04 2.78
CA PHE A 14 10.00 -1.12 1.67
C PHE A 14 8.71 -0.53 1.11
N PHE A 15 7.74 -1.36 0.74
CA PHE A 15 6.47 -0.90 0.20
C PHE A 15 5.64 -0.10 1.20
N GLY A 16 5.68 -0.45 2.49
CA GLY A 16 5.03 0.29 3.57
C GLY A 16 5.57 1.73 3.67
N ILE A 17 6.89 1.89 3.68
CA ILE A 17 7.54 3.21 3.68
C ILE A 17 7.20 3.98 2.40
N THR A 18 7.25 3.32 1.23
CA THR A 18 6.93 3.95 -0.05
C THR A 18 5.48 4.45 -0.10
N LEU A 19 4.51 3.67 0.38
CA LEU A 19 3.11 4.07 0.46
C LEU A 19 2.92 5.27 1.40
N ILE A 20 3.55 5.26 2.57
CA ILE A 20 3.49 6.39 3.51
C ILE A 20 4.12 7.65 2.88
N GLY A 21 5.26 7.51 2.19
CA GLY A 21 5.93 8.62 1.51
C GLY A 21 5.09 9.22 0.38
N LEU A 22 4.51 8.37 -0.48
CA LEU A 22 3.56 8.78 -1.53
C LEU A 22 2.33 9.47 -0.93
N GLN A 23 1.85 8.96 0.20
CA GLN A 23 0.70 9.53 0.90
C GLN A 23 1.00 10.95 1.41
N ILE A 24 2.18 11.16 1.99
CA ILE A 24 2.60 12.49 2.47
C ILE A 24 2.78 13.44 1.27
N ALA A 25 3.39 12.97 0.18
CA ALA A 25 3.59 13.78 -1.02
C ALA A 25 2.26 14.26 -1.64
N CYS A 26 1.25 13.39 -1.70
CA CYS A 26 -0.09 13.77 -2.17
C CYS A 26 -0.73 14.84 -1.28
N PHE A 27 -0.58 14.71 0.05
CA PHE A 27 -1.13 15.68 1.00
C PHE A 27 -0.49 17.07 0.87
N ILE A 28 0.84 17.11 0.71
CA ILE A 28 1.58 18.37 0.50
C ILE A 28 1.14 19.04 -0.80
N MET A 29 1.02 18.26 -1.89
CA MET A 29 0.58 18.76 -3.19
C MET A 29 -0.83 19.36 -3.11
N GLU A 30 -1.79 18.68 -2.48
CA GLU A 30 -3.15 19.23 -2.34
C GLU A 30 -3.21 20.48 -1.46
N ALA A 31 -2.45 20.51 -0.36
CA ALA A 31 -2.39 21.65 0.54
C ALA A 31 -1.80 22.89 -0.17
N TYR A 32 -0.77 22.71 -0.99
CA TYR A 32 -0.13 23.80 -1.73
C TYR A 32 -1.07 24.43 -2.77
N TRP A 33 -1.95 23.64 -3.39
CA TRP A 33 -2.88 24.11 -4.43
C TRP A 33 -4.27 24.49 -3.91
N ASN A 34 -4.43 24.68 -2.58
CA ASN A 34 -5.70 25.04 -1.93
C ASN A 34 -6.90 24.13 -2.31
N GLN A 35 -6.66 22.88 -2.73
CA GLN A 35 -7.70 21.89 -3.05
C GLN A 35 -8.16 21.10 -1.80
N ILE A 36 -8.16 21.75 -0.64
CA ILE A 36 -8.20 21.12 0.70
C ILE A 36 -9.19 19.93 0.75
N GLY A 37 -8.65 18.72 0.71
CA GLY A 37 -9.25 17.48 1.21
C GLY A 37 -10.44 16.88 0.45
N LEU A 38 -10.85 17.41 -0.71
CA LEU A 38 -12.07 16.90 -1.36
C LEU A 38 -11.87 15.61 -2.18
N LEU A 39 -10.71 15.43 -2.81
CA LEU A 39 -10.40 14.26 -3.63
C LEU A 39 -9.60 13.23 -2.82
N TYR A 40 -8.49 13.62 -2.21
CA TYR A 40 -7.64 12.66 -1.50
C TYR A 40 -8.25 12.06 -0.23
N VAL A 41 -8.85 12.86 0.66
CA VAL A 41 -9.42 12.36 1.93
C VAL A 41 -10.57 11.38 1.67
N LYS A 42 -11.30 11.56 0.56
CA LYS A 42 -12.40 10.67 0.18
C LYS A 42 -11.94 9.36 -0.47
N TRP A 43 -10.85 9.39 -1.24
CA TRP A 43 -10.49 8.28 -2.13
C TRP A 43 -9.19 7.56 -1.79
N PHE A 44 -8.23 8.24 -1.14
CA PHE A 44 -6.87 7.74 -0.96
C PHE A 44 -6.34 7.83 0.47
N ALA A 45 -7.09 8.41 1.42
CA ALA A 45 -6.79 8.32 2.86
C ALA A 45 -6.45 6.89 3.34
N PRO A 46 -7.05 5.81 2.81
CA PRO A 46 -6.71 4.44 3.21
C PRO A 46 -5.28 4.01 2.88
N GLY A 47 -4.56 4.71 1.99
CA GLY A 47 -3.16 4.39 1.67
C GLY A 47 -2.20 4.58 2.83
N ALA A 48 -2.45 5.55 3.71
CA ALA A 48 -1.67 5.76 4.93
C ALA A 48 -1.82 4.58 5.90
N TRP A 49 -3.07 4.12 6.05
CA TRP A 49 -3.43 3.01 6.92
C TRP A 49 -2.82 1.72 6.39
N LEU A 50 -3.01 1.44 5.09
CA LEU A 50 -2.43 0.28 4.42
C LEU A 50 -0.90 0.27 4.58
N GLY A 51 -0.22 1.39 4.32
CA GLY A 51 1.22 1.54 4.51
C GLY A 51 1.68 1.26 5.94
N GLY A 52 0.93 1.73 6.94
CA GLY A 52 1.19 1.45 8.36
C GLY A 52 1.05 -0.03 8.72
N PHE A 53 0.00 -0.70 8.24
CA PHE A 53 -0.20 -2.13 8.47
C PHE A 53 0.87 -2.98 7.79
N ILE A 54 1.23 -2.65 6.54
CA ILE A 54 2.32 -3.32 5.81
C ILE A 54 3.66 -3.14 6.54
N LEU A 55 3.93 -1.95 7.09
CA LEU A 55 5.15 -1.71 7.84
C LEU A 55 5.23 -2.62 9.08
N ILE A 56 4.12 -2.73 9.82
CA ILE A 56 4.02 -3.59 11.00
C ILE A 56 4.20 -5.07 10.60
N THR A 57 3.56 -5.53 9.53
CA THR A 57 3.71 -6.93 9.06
C THR A 57 5.12 -7.23 8.60
N GLY A 58 5.76 -6.29 7.89
CA GLY A 58 7.15 -6.42 7.46
C GLY A 58 8.12 -6.55 8.64
N ILE A 59 7.98 -5.70 9.66
CA ILE A 59 8.80 -5.77 10.89
C ILE A 59 8.59 -7.11 11.59
N MET A 60 7.35 -7.56 11.76
CA MET A 60 7.06 -8.86 12.36
C MET A 60 7.67 -10.03 11.55
N GLY A 61 7.62 -9.95 10.21
CA GLY A 61 8.25 -10.92 9.32
C GLY A 61 9.77 -10.99 9.46
N ILE A 62 10.43 -9.83 9.59
CA ILE A 62 11.87 -9.72 9.85
C ILE A 62 12.23 -10.34 11.21
N VAL A 63 11.50 -9.97 12.27
CA VAL A 63 11.71 -10.51 13.63
C VAL A 63 11.54 -12.03 13.62
N HIS A 64 10.51 -12.54 12.94
CA HIS A 64 10.30 -13.97 12.77
C HIS A 64 11.47 -14.62 12.02
N GLY A 65 11.88 -14.09 10.87
CA GLY A 65 12.99 -14.63 10.07
C GLY A 65 14.32 -14.69 10.85
N CYS A 66 14.66 -13.63 11.59
CA CYS A 66 15.87 -13.55 12.41
C CYS A 66 15.86 -14.55 13.57
N ASN A 67 14.73 -14.71 14.26
CA ASN A 67 14.62 -15.59 15.44
C ASN A 67 14.49 -17.07 15.05
N TYR A 68 13.81 -17.39 13.94
CA TYR A 68 13.71 -18.76 13.45
C TYR A 68 15.08 -19.29 12.96
N GLY A 69 15.95 -18.42 12.44
CA GLY A 69 17.29 -18.78 11.97
C GLY A 69 18.31 -19.10 13.09
N ARG A 70 18.04 -18.74 14.35
CA ARG A 70 18.96 -18.88 15.49
C ARG A 70 18.61 -20.03 16.46
N GLY A 71 17.79 -20.99 16.05
CA GLY A 71 17.43 -22.14 16.90
C GLY A 71 16.33 -21.87 17.95
N GLY A 72 15.70 -20.69 17.90
CA GLY A 72 14.65 -20.28 18.86
C GLY A 72 13.27 -20.91 18.64
N SER A 73 13.11 -21.77 17.61
CA SER A 73 11.79 -22.21 17.09
C SER A 73 10.88 -22.95 18.07
N LYS A 74 11.38 -23.34 19.25
CA LYS A 74 10.62 -24.06 20.29
C LYS A 74 10.02 -23.17 21.39
N THR A 75 10.22 -21.85 21.34
CA THR A 75 9.65 -20.94 22.35
C THR A 75 8.20 -20.58 22.04
N GLY A 76 7.31 -20.63 23.04
CA GLY A 76 5.87 -20.29 22.89
C GLY A 76 5.61 -18.88 22.34
N CYS A 77 6.56 -17.96 22.52
CA CYS A 77 6.56 -16.62 21.94
C CYS A 77 6.56 -16.62 20.40
N ILE A 78 7.31 -17.52 19.75
CA ILE A 78 7.34 -17.63 18.28
C ILE A 78 6.02 -18.15 17.73
N ARG A 79 5.34 -19.04 18.46
CA ARG A 79 3.98 -19.50 18.12
C ARG A 79 2.96 -18.37 18.15
N GLY A 80 3.00 -17.55 19.20
CA GLY A 80 2.14 -16.35 19.27
C GLY A 80 2.43 -15.37 18.13
N LEU A 81 3.70 -15.06 17.89
CA LEU A 81 4.14 -14.16 16.81
C LEU A 81 3.67 -14.66 15.42
N ARG A 82 3.71 -15.98 15.19
CA ARG A 82 3.24 -16.61 13.94
C ARG A 82 1.76 -16.37 13.67
N THR A 83 0.90 -16.60 14.66
CA THR A 83 -0.56 -16.38 14.50
C THR A 83 -0.86 -14.91 14.20
N TRP A 84 -0.15 -13.99 14.86
CA TRP A 84 -0.27 -12.56 14.57
C TRP A 84 0.18 -12.23 13.15
N ILE A 85 1.30 -12.77 12.67
CA ILE A 85 1.76 -12.55 11.29
C ILE A 85 0.70 -12.99 10.27
N ILE A 86 0.07 -14.15 10.46
CA ILE A 86 -0.99 -14.62 9.55
C ILE A 86 -2.20 -13.68 9.60
N ALA A 87 -2.67 -13.32 10.80
CA ALA A 87 -3.82 -12.44 10.97
C ALA A 87 -3.58 -11.07 10.32
N PHE A 88 -2.41 -10.47 10.57
CA PHE A 88 -2.06 -9.18 10.01
C PHE A 88 -1.85 -9.22 8.49
N ASN A 89 -1.29 -10.31 7.93
CA ASN A 89 -1.22 -10.48 6.48
C ASN A 89 -2.62 -10.51 5.85
N ILE A 90 -3.59 -11.21 6.45
CA ILE A 90 -4.98 -11.21 5.97
C ILE A 90 -5.57 -9.79 6.02
N VAL A 91 -5.32 -9.03 7.09
CA VAL A 91 -5.77 -7.63 7.20
C VAL A 91 -5.16 -6.78 6.09
N VAL A 92 -3.87 -6.93 5.79
CA VAL A 92 -3.19 -6.24 4.69
C VAL A 92 -3.82 -6.60 3.35
N VAL A 93 -4.15 -7.87 3.10
CA VAL A 93 -4.84 -8.31 1.87
C VAL A 93 -6.20 -7.64 1.75
N VAL A 94 -7.00 -7.63 2.82
CA VAL A 94 -8.32 -6.99 2.81
C VAL A 94 -8.20 -5.49 2.53
N GLN A 95 -7.27 -4.80 3.19
CA GLN A 95 -7.06 -3.36 2.95
C GLN A 95 -6.55 -3.07 1.54
N SER A 96 -5.69 -3.94 1.00
CA SER A 96 -5.17 -3.83 -0.36
C SER A 96 -6.30 -3.96 -1.39
N VAL A 97 -7.24 -4.88 -1.18
CA VAL A 97 -8.43 -5.03 -2.04
C VAL A 97 -9.36 -3.83 -1.93
N ILE A 98 -9.58 -3.30 -0.72
CA ILE A 98 -10.38 -2.08 -0.53
C ILE A 98 -9.75 -0.90 -1.29
N MET A 99 -8.43 -0.74 -1.18
CA MET A 99 -7.71 0.32 -1.87
C MET A 99 -7.77 0.16 -3.39
N LEU A 100 -7.59 -1.06 -3.91
CA LEU A 100 -7.75 -1.35 -5.33
C LEU A 100 -9.17 -1.02 -5.83
N ALA A 101 -10.19 -1.39 -5.07
CA ALA A 101 -11.59 -1.07 -5.40
C ALA A 101 -11.84 0.45 -5.43
N GLN A 102 -11.23 1.20 -4.50
CA GLN A 102 -11.29 2.66 -4.51
C GLN A 102 -10.57 3.27 -5.71
N THR A 103 -9.39 2.75 -6.08
CA THR A 103 -8.66 3.19 -7.28
C THR A 103 -9.47 2.94 -8.56
N ILE A 104 -10.09 1.76 -8.70
CA ILE A 104 -10.94 1.44 -9.86
C ILE A 104 -12.18 2.34 -9.89
N ARG A 105 -12.85 2.52 -8.76
CA ARG A 105 -14.02 3.40 -8.66
C ARG A 105 -13.67 4.84 -9.03
N PHE A 106 -12.48 5.32 -8.65
CA PHE A 106 -11.98 6.63 -9.04
C PHE A 106 -11.84 6.74 -10.58
N GLN A 107 -11.26 5.74 -11.23
CA GLN A 107 -11.14 5.70 -12.69
C GLN A 107 -12.50 5.64 -13.41
N MET A 108 -13.46 4.89 -12.86
CA MET A 108 -14.81 4.76 -13.42
C MET A 108 -15.70 6.00 -13.21
N LEU A 109 -15.46 6.81 -12.18
CA LEU A 109 -16.18 8.05 -11.93
C LEU A 109 -15.60 9.25 -12.71
N TYR A 110 -14.33 9.17 -13.12
CA TYR A 110 -13.67 10.19 -13.94
C TYR A 110 -13.05 9.66 -15.26
N PRO A 111 -13.75 8.83 -16.05
CA PRO A 111 -13.24 8.35 -17.33
C PRO A 111 -13.27 9.52 -18.31
N GLY A 112 -12.09 10.04 -18.68
CA GLY A 112 -11.97 11.09 -19.70
C GLY A 112 -12.25 12.53 -19.26
N ARG A 113 -12.90 12.80 -18.11
CA ARG A 113 -13.07 14.18 -17.59
C ARG A 113 -11.76 14.83 -17.14
N LEU A 114 -10.79 14.05 -16.67
CA LEU A 114 -9.46 14.56 -16.30
C LEU A 114 -8.71 15.19 -17.47
N ILE A 115 -8.97 14.73 -18.70
CA ILE A 115 -8.38 15.26 -19.93
C ILE A 115 -9.31 16.32 -20.54
N ALA A 116 -10.62 16.10 -20.55
CA ALA A 116 -11.59 17.04 -21.12
C ALA A 116 -11.68 18.38 -20.35
N ASP A 117 -11.66 18.36 -19.01
CA ASP A 117 -11.69 19.59 -18.20
C ASP A 117 -10.44 20.46 -18.40
N CYS A 118 -9.30 19.87 -18.75
CA CYS A 118 -8.05 20.61 -18.99
C CYS A 118 -7.85 20.97 -20.47
N THR A 119 -8.51 20.29 -21.41
CA THR A 119 -8.40 20.55 -22.87
C THR A 119 -9.46 21.51 -23.39
N VAL A 120 -10.70 21.45 -22.88
CA VAL A 120 -11.77 22.38 -23.28
C VAL A 120 -11.47 23.81 -22.82
N TYR A 121 -10.94 23.98 -21.61
CA TYR A 121 -10.52 25.31 -21.12
C TYR A 121 -9.20 25.80 -21.75
N GLN A 122 -8.30 24.92 -22.21
CA GLN A 122 -7.10 25.34 -22.94
C GLN A 122 -7.41 25.97 -24.30
N ALA A 123 -8.48 25.52 -24.97
CA ALA A 123 -8.88 26.08 -26.27
C ALA A 123 -9.50 27.49 -26.14
N GLU A 124 -10.18 27.80 -25.03
CA GLU A 124 -10.87 29.08 -24.82
C GLU A 124 -10.07 30.11 -23.99
N LEU A 125 -9.11 29.68 -23.15
CA LEU A 125 -8.36 30.57 -22.23
C LEU A 125 -6.85 30.64 -22.51
N TRP A 126 -6.37 30.33 -23.71
CA TRP A 126 -4.94 30.53 -24.09
C TRP A 126 -4.43 31.98 -23.87
N ILE A 127 -5.34 32.93 -23.60
CA ILE A 127 -5.07 34.34 -23.27
C ILE A 127 -4.79 34.55 -21.76
N TYR A 128 -5.23 33.65 -20.88
CA TYR A 128 -5.04 33.74 -19.42
C TYR A 128 -4.33 32.50 -18.88
N ASN A 129 -3.02 32.62 -18.71
CA ASN A 129 -2.08 31.60 -18.21
C ASN A 129 -2.31 31.14 -16.74
N TYR A 130 -3.51 31.30 -16.18
CA TYR A 130 -3.80 31.10 -14.76
C TYR A 130 -4.16 29.65 -14.35
N ASP A 131 -4.51 28.76 -15.29
CA ASP A 131 -4.99 27.39 -14.98
C ASP A 131 -3.96 26.26 -15.19
N THR A 132 -2.76 26.57 -15.70
CA THR A 132 -1.73 25.56 -16.00
C THR A 132 -1.27 24.73 -14.79
N PRO A 133 -1.03 25.29 -13.59
CA PRO A 133 -0.49 24.48 -12.51
C PRO A 133 -1.56 23.66 -11.76
N TYR A 134 -2.84 24.04 -11.83
CA TYR A 134 -3.95 23.27 -11.27
C TYR A 134 -4.13 21.93 -12.00
N CYS A 135 -4.11 21.97 -13.34
CA CYS A 135 -4.20 20.76 -14.16
C CYS A 135 -2.98 19.85 -13.99
N GLU A 136 -1.78 20.41 -13.89
CA GLU A 136 -0.56 19.64 -13.64
C GLU A 136 -0.58 18.94 -12.27
N ALA A 137 -1.03 19.63 -11.22
CA ALA A 137 -1.18 19.06 -9.88
C ALA A 137 -2.22 17.92 -9.85
N LYS A 138 -3.39 18.13 -10.45
CA LYS A 138 -4.47 17.12 -10.52
C LYS A 138 -4.03 15.87 -11.28
N ASN A 139 -3.27 16.03 -12.36
CA ASN A 139 -2.68 14.92 -13.11
C ASN A 139 -1.65 14.16 -12.25
N LYS A 140 -0.72 14.87 -11.59
CA LYS A 140 0.28 14.26 -10.70
C LYS A 140 -0.36 13.47 -9.55
N ILE A 141 -1.39 14.02 -8.89
CA ILE A 141 -2.13 13.33 -7.82
C ILE A 141 -2.82 12.07 -8.36
N THR A 142 -3.40 12.13 -9.56
CA THR A 142 -4.04 10.97 -10.19
C THR A 142 -3.04 9.86 -10.49
N VAL A 143 -1.88 10.21 -11.06
CA VAL A 143 -0.79 9.26 -11.32
C VAL A 143 -0.28 8.65 -10.01
N MET A 144 -0.09 9.45 -8.96
CA MET A 144 0.30 8.94 -7.64
C MET A 144 -0.75 7.98 -7.08
N GLY A 145 -2.05 8.30 -7.15
CA GLY A 145 -3.13 7.41 -6.72
C GLY A 145 -3.20 6.09 -7.49
N LEU A 146 -2.89 6.11 -8.79
CA LEU A 146 -2.76 4.90 -9.61
C LEU A 146 -1.56 4.05 -9.20
N ILE A 147 -0.40 4.68 -8.95
CA ILE A 147 0.80 3.98 -8.45
C ILE A 147 0.50 3.33 -7.10
N MET A 148 -0.18 4.04 -6.20
CA MET A 148 -0.56 3.50 -4.90
C MET A 148 -1.53 2.30 -5.03
N GLY A 149 -2.47 2.34 -5.99
CA GLY A 149 -3.33 1.20 -6.30
C GLY A 149 -2.56 -0.01 -6.86
N ALA A 150 -1.54 0.24 -7.71
CA ALA A 150 -0.66 -0.81 -8.21
C ALA A 150 0.17 -1.45 -7.08
N VAL A 151 0.74 -0.63 -6.19
CA VAL A 151 1.46 -1.12 -5.00
C VAL A 151 0.54 -1.94 -4.10
N ALA A 152 -0.70 -1.50 -3.87
CA ALA A 152 -1.69 -2.29 -3.12
C ALA A 152 -1.95 -3.65 -3.78
N CYS A 153 -2.02 -3.73 -5.10
CA CYS A 153 -2.19 -5.01 -5.80
C CYS A 153 -0.99 -5.96 -5.57
N PHE A 154 0.23 -5.47 -5.68
CA PHE A 154 1.44 -6.27 -5.38
C PHE A 154 1.47 -6.71 -3.92
N GLU A 155 1.12 -5.82 -3.00
CA GLU A 155 1.06 -6.12 -1.56
C GLU A 155 0.02 -7.17 -1.21
N ALA A 156 -1.15 -7.18 -1.88
CA ALA A 156 -2.11 -8.27 -1.72
C ALA A 156 -1.50 -9.63 -2.06
N ILE A 157 -0.71 -9.71 -3.14
CA ILE A 157 -0.04 -10.95 -3.56
C ILE A 157 1.06 -11.34 -2.56
N PHE A 158 1.92 -10.40 -2.18
CA PHE A 158 3.02 -10.66 -1.25
C PHE A 158 2.53 -11.02 0.16
N ALA A 159 1.46 -10.37 0.65
CA ALA A 159 0.88 -10.68 1.95
C ALA A 159 0.24 -12.07 1.97
N LEU A 160 -0.43 -12.47 0.88
CA LEU A 160 -0.91 -13.86 0.71
C LEU A 160 0.24 -14.85 0.69
N ALA A 161 1.31 -14.57 -0.07
CA ALA A 161 2.49 -15.42 -0.12
C ALA A 161 3.16 -15.54 1.27
N GLY A 162 3.28 -14.43 1.99
CA GLY A 162 3.78 -14.38 3.37
C GLY A 162 2.96 -15.24 4.32
N ALA A 163 1.63 -15.15 4.25
CA ALA A 163 0.73 -15.97 5.06
C ALA A 163 0.87 -17.48 4.74
N ILE A 164 0.97 -17.85 3.46
CA ILE A 164 1.13 -19.25 3.03
C ILE A 164 2.48 -19.81 3.50
N ILE A 165 3.58 -19.09 3.28
CA ILE A 165 4.93 -19.51 3.70
C ILE A 165 4.99 -19.72 5.22
N VAL A 166 4.40 -18.80 5.98
CA VAL A 166 4.37 -18.88 7.44
C VAL A 166 3.50 -20.06 7.93
N ARG A 167 2.40 -20.35 7.24
CA ARG A 167 1.54 -21.51 7.52
C ARG A 167 2.20 -22.84 7.17
N GLU A 168 2.92 -22.90 6.06
CA GLU A 168 3.64 -24.12 5.65
C GLU A 168 4.78 -24.45 6.62
N ALA A 169 5.45 -23.41 7.13
CA ALA A 169 6.39 -23.55 8.25
C ALA A 169 5.74 -24.00 9.57
N ASP A 170 4.41 -24.00 9.68
CA ASP A 170 3.66 -24.56 10.81
C ASP A 170 3.33 -26.02 10.63
N ASN A 171 2.83 -26.38 9.45
CA ASN A 171 2.58 -27.77 9.10
C ASN A 171 3.85 -28.62 9.21
N GLU A 172 5.00 -28.10 8.78
CA GLU A 172 6.27 -28.81 8.88
C GLU A 172 6.75 -28.96 10.33
N PHE A 173 6.40 -28.00 11.20
CA PHE A 173 6.76 -28.03 12.62
C PHE A 173 5.93 -29.04 13.40
N ILE A 174 4.62 -29.10 13.15
CA ILE A 174 3.70 -30.09 13.73
C ILE A 174 4.08 -31.51 13.30
N ARG A 175 4.55 -31.67 12.06
CA ARG A 175 4.88 -32.98 11.48
C ARG A 175 6.24 -33.55 11.94
N ARG A 176 7.15 -32.70 12.45
CA ARG A 176 8.48 -33.10 12.97
C ARG A 176 8.53 -33.18 14.51
N GLY A 177 7.47 -32.78 15.20
CA GLY A 177 7.28 -32.97 16.64
C GLY A 177 6.52 -34.26 16.91
#